data_AF-A0A2H9P4F8-F1
#
_entry.id   AF-A0A2H9P4F8-F1
#
_cell.length_a   1.000
_cell.length_b   1.000
_cell.length_c   1.000
_cell.angle_alpha   90.00
_cell.angle_beta   90.00
_cell.angle_gamma   90.00
#
_symmetry.space_group_name_H-M   'P 1'
#
loop_
_entity.id
_entity.type
_entity.pdbx_description
1 polymer ?
#
loop_
_entity_poly.entity_id
_entity_poly.type
_entity_poly.pdbx_seq_one_letter_code
_entity_poly.pdbx_strand_id
1 'polypeptide(L)' 'MKVECGCHCIKCKSTDLESNRVGQIEKDEYFDMHHTCNQCNTHFDHLEGEIFNNCEKCQYKIS' A
#
# COMPACT_ATOMS: atom_id res chain seq x y z
N MET A 1 11.59 -8.24 -2.18
CA MET A 1 10.71 -9.38 -2.57
C MET A 1 9.35 -8.79 -2.83
N LYS A 2 8.80 -8.91 -4.04
CA LYS A 2 7.43 -8.47 -4.34
C LYS A 2 6.50 -9.41 -3.60
N VAL A 3 5.71 -8.90 -2.66
CA VAL A 3 4.68 -9.69 -1.98
C VAL A 3 3.51 -9.79 -2.95
N GLU A 4 3.12 -11.00 -3.32
CA GLU A 4 1.87 -11.23 -4.04
C GLU A 4 0.70 -11.07 -3.06
N CYS A 5 0.17 -9.86 -2.96
CA CYS A 5 -1.10 -9.60 -2.28
C CYS A 5 -2.21 -9.82 -3.32
N GLY A 6 -3.15 -10.74 -3.07
CA GLY A 6 -4.36 -10.93 -3.89
C GLY A 6 -5.37 -9.77 -3.73
N CYS A 7 -4.85 -8.58 -3.53
CA CYS A 7 -5.55 -7.39 -3.10
C CYS A 7 -6.02 -6.64 -4.34
N HIS A 8 -7.19 -6.02 -4.24
CA HIS A 8 -7.76 -5.23 -5.33
C HIS A 8 -7.77 -3.77 -4.91
N CYS A 9 -7.51 -2.88 -5.86
CA CYS A 9 -7.60 -1.45 -5.60
C CYS A 9 -8.99 -1.10 -5.11
N ILE A 10 -9.09 -0.44 -3.95
CA ILE A 10 -10.36 -0.01 -3.37
C ILE A 10 -11.14 0.96 -4.29
N LYS A 11 -10.44 1.66 -5.20
CA LYS A 11 -11.02 2.64 -6.11
C LYS A 11 -11.40 2.06 -7.48
N CYS A 12 -10.45 1.42 -8.17
CA CYS A 12 -10.67 0.93 -9.55
C CYS A 12 -10.81 -0.60 -9.66
N LYS A 13 -10.67 -1.34 -8.55
CA LYS A 13 -10.67 -2.81 -8.48
C LYS A 13 -9.57 -3.51 -9.29
N SER A 14 -8.59 -2.78 -9.82
CA SER A 14 -7.43 -3.40 -10.47
C SER A 14 -6.60 -4.21 -9.47
N THR A 15 -6.03 -5.31 -9.95
CA THR A 15 -5.02 -6.13 -9.25
C THR A 15 -3.61 -5.60 -9.46
N ASP A 16 -3.43 -4.58 -10.31
CA ASP A 16 -2.14 -3.94 -10.57
C ASP A 16 -1.76 -3.00 -9.43
N LEU A 17 -1.34 -3.62 -8.33
CA LEU A 17 -0.94 -2.97 -7.09
C LEU A 17 0.54 -3.21 -6.82
N GLU A 18 1.25 -2.16 -6.44
CA GLU A 18 2.59 -2.23 -5.88
C GLU A 18 2.52 -2.25 -4.36
N SER A 19 2.90 -3.38 -3.77
CA SER A 19 2.96 -3.55 -2.32
C SER A 19 4.30 -3.07 -1.77
N ASN A 20 4.28 -1.97 -1.03
CA ASN A 20 5.44 -1.41 -0.37
C ASN A 20 5.32 -1.65 1.13
N ARG A 21 6.27 -2.42 1.68
CA ARG A 21 6.38 -2.59 3.13
C ARG A 21 6.91 -1.30 3.73
N VAL A 22 6.18 -0.72 4.67
CA VAL A 22 6.52 0.56 5.27
C VAL A 22 6.64 0.45 6.77
N GLY A 23 7.86 0.56 7.28
CA GLY A 23 8.11 0.47 8.71
C GLY A 23 9.16 -0.60 9.04
N GLN A 24 9.66 -0.52 10.27
CA GLN A 24 10.50 -1.58 10.81
C GLN A 24 9.66 -2.82 11.10
N ILE A 25 10.31 -3.99 11.07
CA ILE A 25 9.72 -5.21 11.59
C ILE A 25 9.58 -4.99 13.10
N GLU A 26 8.39 -4.63 13.56
CA GLU A 26 8.15 -4.51 14.99
C GLU A 26 8.24 -5.90 15.62
N LYS A 27 8.61 -5.97 16.91
CA LYS A 27 8.85 -7.24 17.62
C LYS A 27 7.62 -8.14 17.70
N ASP A 28 6.45 -7.60 17.38
CA ASP A 28 5.15 -8.28 17.34
C ASP A 28 4.85 -8.97 16.00
N GLU A 29 5.85 -9.12 15.11
CA GLU A 29 5.72 -9.70 13.76
C GLU A 29 4.75 -8.96 12.83
N TYR A 30 4.13 -7.87 13.30
CA TYR A 30 3.32 -6.98 12.49
C TYR A 30 4.20 -6.02 11.70
N PHE A 31 3.87 -5.89 10.41
CA PHE A 31 4.51 -4.95 9.52
C PHE A 31 3.45 -4.22 8.71
N ASP A 32 3.52 -2.90 8.80
CA ASP A 32 2.73 -2.01 7.95
C ASP A 32 3.11 -2.25 6.48
N MET A 33 2.09 -2.39 5.66
CA MET A 33 2.21 -2.59 4.22
C MET A 33 1.20 -1.70 3.54
N HIS A 34 1.66 -0.84 2.66
CA HIS A 34 0.79 -0.02 1.85
C HIS A 34 0.78 -0.52 0.41
N HIS A 35 -0.36 -0.41 -0.25
CA HIS A 35 -0.54 -0.74 -1.66
C HIS A 35 -0.72 0.53 -2.46
N THR A 36 0.06 0.65 -3.54
CA THR A 36 -0.11 1.70 -4.54
C THR A 36 -0.68 1.10 -5.81
N CYS A 37 -1.87 1.53 -6.22
CA CYS A 37 -2.43 1.12 -7.50
C CYS A 37 -1.77 1.84 -8.66
N ASN A 38 -1.12 1.12 -9.57
CA ASN A 38 -0.44 1.70 -10.74
C ASN A 38 -1.42 2.21 -11.81
N GLN A 39 -2.67 1.76 -11.78
CA GLN A 39 -3.70 2.18 -12.74
C GLN A 39 -4.28 3.56 -12.39
N CYS A 40 -4.63 3.77 -11.12
CA CYS A 40 -5.31 4.99 -10.68
C CYS A 40 -4.53 5.81 -9.65
N ASN A 41 -3.25 5.47 -9.43
CA ASN A 41 -2.37 6.09 -8.44
C ASN A 41 -3.02 6.19 -7.05
N THR A 42 -3.81 5.20 -6.66
CA THR A 42 -4.43 5.20 -5.33
C THR A 42 -3.54 4.46 -4.37
N HIS A 43 -3.05 5.16 -3.36
CA HIS A 43 -2.25 4.60 -2.30
C HIS A 43 -3.11 4.34 -1.07
N PHE A 44 -3.09 3.13 -0.53
CA PHE A 44 -3.95 2.73 0.56
C PHE A 44 -3.29 1.71 1.49
N ASP A 45 -3.72 1.70 2.76
CA ASP A 45 -3.22 0.75 3.76
C ASP A 45 -3.75 -0.66 3.50
N HIS A 46 -2.92 -1.68 3.72
CA HIS A 46 -3.33 -3.08 3.57
C HIS A 46 -4.29 -3.54 4.67
N LEU A 47 -4.09 -3.10 5.91
CA LEU A 47 -4.83 -3.54 7.10
C LEU A 47 -6.11 -2.74 7.27
N GLU A 48 -6.03 -1.42 7.17
CA GLU A 48 -7.16 -0.51 7.40
C GLU A 48 -7.90 -0.17 6.11
N GLY A 49 -7.27 -0.32 4.95
CA GLY A 49 -7.86 0.11 3.67
C GLY A 49 -7.99 1.63 3.54
N GLU A 50 -7.34 2.39 4.43
CA GLU A 50 -7.38 3.85 4.41
C GLU A 50 -6.59 4.38 3.22
N ILE A 51 -7.15 5.35 2.48
CA ILE A 51 -6.53 5.91 1.28
C ILE A 51 -5.75 7.17 1.67
N PHE A 52 -4.47 7.21 1.34
CA PHE A 52 -3.61 8.34 1.61
C PHE A 52 -3.15 9.02 0.31
N ASN A 53 -3.25 10.35 0.26
CA ASN A 53 -2.69 11.14 -0.84
C ASN A 53 -1.20 11.46 -0.63
N ASN A 54 -0.75 11.38 0.63
CA ASN A 54 0.62 11.57 1.07
C ASN A 54 0.93 10.49 2.10
N CYS A 55 1.98 9.71 1.88
CA CYS A 55 2.53 8.81 2.87
C CYS A 55 4.01 9.12 3.09
N GLU A 56 4.34 9.66 4.27
CA GLU A 56 5.72 9.97 4.64
C GLU A 56 6.57 8.69 4.80
N LYS A 57 5.96 7.57 5.21
CA LYS A 57 6.65 6.27 5.35
C LYS A 57 7.08 5.71 3.98
N CYS A 58 6.21 5.79 2.97
CA CYS A 58 6.48 5.33 1.61
C CYS A 58 7.23 6.38 0.77
N GLN A 59 7.31 7.62 1.27
CA GLN A 59 7.53 8.82 0.45
C GLN A 59 6.57 8.93 -0.75
N TYR A 60 5.39 8.33 -0.63
CA TYR A 60 4.37 8.39 -1.67
C TYR A 60 3.71 9.75 -1.64
N LYS A 61 3.69 10.46 -2.77
CA LYS A 61 3.02 11.73 -2.90
C LYS A 61 2.26 11.76 -4.22
N ILE A 62 0.94 11.86 -4.14
CA ILE A 62 0.14 12.23 -5.30
C ILE A 62 0.49 13.68 -5.65
N SER A 63 0.91 13.91 -6.90
CA SER A 63 1.35 15.21 -7.41
C SER A 63 0.35 15.81 -8.37
#